data_AF-A0A1B1ZXQ8-F1
#
_entry.id   AF-A0A1B1ZXQ8-F1
#
_cell.length_a   1.000
_cell.length_b   1.000
_cell.length_c   1.000
_cell.angle_alpha   90.00
_cell.angle_beta   90.00
_cell.angle_gamma   90.00
#
_symmetry.space_group_name_H-M   'P 1'
#
loop_
_entity.id
_entity.type
_entity.pdbx_description
1 polymer ?
#
loop_
_entity_poly.entity_id
_entity_poly.type
_entity_poly.pdbx_seq_one_letter_code
_entity_poly.pdbx_strand_id
1 'polypeptide(L)'
;MDGQGRLVVGAADTYGRYGVLDRDADTGRVLCHECGRWWLHLGTHLARAHGIRAADYRAAHGLSSGTALVGGGVRDKLSVSSSRPERLAHLQTVRDPDRARAGMTQSGQRAPELVAGRSARARARRRDPSPEQVAELRGVTDVGEWARRAWVLIERDGVSAQGIARVLGISKATVDARLRRYPRPAR
;
A
#
# COMPACT_ATOMS: atom_id res chain seq x y z
N MET A 1 -2.20 12.31 16.79
CA MET A 1 -2.12 13.48 15.88
C MET A 1 -0.67 13.68 15.51
N ASP A 2 -0.34 14.04 14.26
CA ASP A 2 1.01 14.49 13.93
C ASP A 2 1.26 15.91 14.48
N GLY A 3 2.51 16.39 14.41
CA GLY A 3 2.89 17.73 14.88
C GLY A 3 2.22 18.91 14.15
N GLN A 4 1.25 18.64 13.27
CA GLN A 4 0.48 19.61 12.49
C GLN A 4 -1.05 19.43 12.69
N GLY A 5 -1.47 18.62 13.68
CA GLY A 5 -2.89 18.42 14.01
C GLY A 5 -3.65 17.50 13.05
N ARG A 6 -2.97 16.79 12.13
CA ARG A 6 -3.62 15.85 11.22
C ARG A 6 -3.65 14.45 11.83
N LEU A 7 -4.71 13.70 11.51
CA LEU A 7 -4.82 12.29 11.89
C LEU A 7 -3.78 11.47 11.09
N VAL A 8 -2.99 10.69 11.82
CA VAL A 8 -2.04 9.75 11.23
C VAL A 8 -2.81 8.52 10.77
N VAL A 9 -2.42 7.90 9.65
CA VAL A 9 -3.06 6.66 9.20
C VAL A 9 -3.01 5.60 10.29
N GLY A 10 -4.16 4.97 10.55
CA GLY A 10 -4.32 3.97 11.60
C GLY A 10 -4.61 4.54 12.98
N ALA A 11 -4.56 5.87 13.17
CA ALA A 11 -5.04 6.50 14.39
C ALA A 11 -6.55 6.27 14.56
N ALA A 12 -7.00 6.28 15.81
CA ALA A 12 -8.42 6.20 16.14
C ALA A 12 -9.19 7.32 15.40
N ASP A 13 -10.30 6.93 14.77
CA ASP A 13 -11.18 7.79 14.00
C ASP A 13 -12.62 7.41 14.33
N THR A 14 -13.16 8.05 15.36
CA THR A 14 -14.47 7.74 15.93
C THR A 14 -14.55 6.25 16.31
N TYR A 15 -15.33 5.44 15.58
CA TYR A 15 -15.42 3.99 15.81
C TYR A 15 -14.44 3.15 15.00
N GLY A 16 -13.69 3.74 14.08
CA GLY A 16 -12.74 3.05 13.20
C GLY A 16 -11.35 3.66 13.22
N ARG A 17 -10.65 3.58 12.07
CA ARG A 17 -9.28 4.02 11.94
C ARG A 17 -9.10 4.93 10.72
N TYR A 18 -8.41 6.05 10.92
CA TYR A 18 -8.20 7.03 9.86
C TYR A 18 -7.39 6.41 8.71
N GLY A 19 -7.88 6.57 7.48
CA GLY A 19 -7.26 6.02 6.28
C GLY A 19 -7.31 4.50 6.17
N VAL A 20 -8.13 3.82 6.97
CA VAL A 20 -8.31 2.36 6.93
C VAL A 20 -9.80 2.05 7.00
N LEU A 21 -10.31 1.29 6.02
CA LEU A 21 -11.67 0.78 6.08
C LEU A 21 -11.65 -0.65 6.64
N ASP A 22 -12.06 -0.79 7.89
CA ASP A 22 -12.09 -2.07 8.59
C ASP A 22 -13.08 -3.04 7.95
N ARG A 23 -12.65 -4.31 7.84
CA ARG A 23 -13.41 -5.40 7.27
C ARG A 23 -13.42 -6.56 8.25
N ASP A 24 -14.61 -7.07 8.51
CA ASP A 24 -14.79 -8.28 9.29
C ASP A 24 -14.21 -9.47 8.51
N ALA A 25 -13.36 -10.27 9.15
CA ALA A 25 -12.62 -11.33 8.49
C ALA A 25 -13.53 -12.47 8.00
N ASP A 26 -14.59 -12.77 8.77
CA ASP A 26 -15.47 -13.91 8.51
C ASP A 26 -16.58 -13.56 7.53
N THR A 27 -17.26 -12.44 7.75
CA THR A 27 -18.42 -12.02 6.96
C THR A 27 -18.06 -11.08 5.82
N GLY A 28 -16.86 -10.50 5.84
CA GLY A 28 -16.41 -9.50 4.88
C GLY A 28 -17.14 -8.16 4.99
N ARG A 29 -18.00 -7.95 6.00
CA ARG A 29 -18.73 -6.68 6.22
C ARG A 29 -17.76 -5.55 6.52
N VAL A 30 -18.16 -4.32 6.20
CA VAL A 30 -17.37 -3.11 6.45
C VAL A 30 -17.90 -2.36 7.67
N LEU A 31 -16.99 -1.84 8.50
CA LEU A 31 -17.33 -1.02 9.65
C LEU A 31 -17.77 0.39 9.22
N CYS A 32 -18.85 0.90 9.79
CA CYS A 32 -19.21 2.31 9.70
C CYS A 32 -18.46 3.10 10.78
N HIS A 33 -17.65 4.09 10.39
CA HIS A 33 -16.89 4.91 11.34
C HIS A 33 -17.78 5.84 12.18
N GLU A 34 -18.98 6.18 11.69
CA GLU A 34 -19.91 7.09 12.37
C GLU A 34 -20.69 6.42 13.51
N CYS A 35 -20.99 5.11 13.39
CA CYS A 35 -21.87 4.41 14.35
C CYS A 35 -21.33 3.08 14.85
N GLY A 36 -20.16 2.63 14.39
CA GLY A 36 -19.50 1.41 14.86
C GLY A 36 -20.19 0.10 14.44
N ARG A 37 -21.19 0.14 13.57
CA ARG A 37 -21.91 -1.05 13.09
C ARG A 37 -21.32 -1.60 11.79
N TRP A 38 -21.47 -2.90 11.59
CA TRP A 38 -20.95 -3.64 10.42
C TRP A 38 -22.01 -3.81 9.32
N TRP A 39 -21.66 -3.46 8.09
CA TRP A 39 -22.59 -3.43 6.97
C TRP A 39 -22.06 -4.11 5.73
N LEU A 40 -22.94 -4.75 4.96
CA LEU A 40 -22.60 -5.25 3.63
C LEU A 40 -22.56 -4.12 2.58
N HIS A 41 -23.43 -3.13 2.71
CA HIS A 41 -23.55 -1.97 1.82
C HIS A 41 -23.47 -0.67 2.62
N LEU A 42 -22.26 -0.23 2.94
CA LEU A 42 -22.03 0.97 3.75
C LEU A 42 -22.52 2.24 3.03
N GLY A 43 -22.35 2.35 1.71
CA GLY A 43 -22.84 3.53 0.96
C GLY A 43 -24.34 3.80 1.15
N THR A 44 -25.18 2.76 1.08
CA THR A 44 -26.62 2.88 1.31
C THR A 44 -26.94 3.23 2.76
N HIS A 45 -26.20 2.65 3.71
CA HIS A 45 -26.34 2.95 5.12
C HIS A 45 -26.02 4.42 5.42
N LEU A 46 -24.91 4.95 4.89
CA LEU A 46 -24.52 6.36 5.07
C LEU A 46 -25.61 7.32 4.60
N ALA A 47 -26.16 7.10 3.40
CA ALA A 47 -27.20 7.95 2.86
C ALA A 47 -28.50 7.91 3.71
N ARG A 48 -28.89 6.73 4.19
CA ARG A 48 -30.17 6.54 4.89
C ARG A 48 -30.13 6.85 6.39
N ALA A 49 -29.02 6.52 7.05
CA ALA A 49 -28.89 6.65 8.50
C ALA A 49 -28.19 7.95 8.92
N HIS A 50 -27.30 8.47 8.06
CA HIS A 50 -26.46 9.62 8.40
C HIS A 50 -26.66 10.81 7.44
N GLY A 51 -27.34 10.64 6.31
CA GLY A 51 -27.47 11.69 5.29
C GLY A 51 -26.14 12.07 4.63
N ILE A 52 -25.10 11.24 4.78
CA ILE A 52 -23.74 11.52 4.30
C ILE A 52 -23.55 10.92 2.90
N ARG A 53 -22.99 11.70 1.98
CA ARG A 53 -22.59 11.17 0.67
C ARG A 53 -21.30 10.36 0.79
N ALA A 54 -21.19 9.31 -0.02
CA ALA A 54 -20.02 8.44 -0.02
C ALA A 54 -18.70 9.16 -0.34
N ALA A 55 -18.72 10.28 -1.08
CA ALA A 55 -17.52 11.07 -1.36
C ALA A 55 -17.04 11.81 -0.09
N ASP A 56 -17.98 12.46 0.61
CA ASP A 56 -17.72 13.22 1.83
C ASP A 56 -17.23 12.30 2.95
N TYR A 57 -17.87 11.13 3.12
CA TYR A 57 -17.42 10.10 4.06
C TYR A 57 -15.97 9.69 3.83
N ARG A 58 -15.59 9.42 2.57
CA ARG A 58 -14.21 9.02 2.25
C ARG A 58 -13.22 10.13 2.55
N ALA A 59 -13.56 11.37 2.21
CA ALA A 59 -12.70 12.52 2.48
C ALA A 59 -12.50 12.72 4.00
N ALA A 60 -13.58 12.65 4.78
CA ALA A 60 -13.56 12.78 6.23
C ALA A 60 -12.66 11.73 6.91
N HIS A 61 -12.74 10.47 6.46
CA HIS A 61 -12.00 9.35 7.06
C HIS A 61 -10.69 8.99 6.34
N GLY A 62 -10.19 9.86 5.45
CA GLY A 62 -8.89 9.66 4.78
C GLY A 62 -8.85 8.49 3.79
N LEU A 63 -10.02 8.05 3.32
CA LEU A 63 -10.17 6.97 2.34
C LEU A 63 -10.01 7.51 0.91
N SER A 64 -9.52 6.66 0.01
CA SER A 64 -9.38 7.00 -1.41
C SER A 64 -10.74 7.06 -2.10
N SER A 65 -10.90 7.90 -3.13
CA SER A 65 -12.16 8.01 -3.89
C SER A 65 -12.63 6.68 -4.50
N GLY A 66 -11.69 5.79 -4.86
CA GLY A 66 -11.96 4.45 -5.39
C GLY A 66 -12.26 3.38 -4.32
N THR A 67 -12.21 3.72 -3.04
CA THR A 67 -12.43 2.75 -1.95
C THR A 67 -13.88 2.30 -1.95
N ALA A 68 -14.11 1.03 -2.27
CA ALA A 68 -15.46 0.47 -2.28
C ALA A 68 -16.02 0.31 -0.84
N LEU A 69 -17.15 0.96 -0.62
CA LEU A 69 -17.90 0.97 0.63
C LEU A 69 -18.90 -0.20 0.68
N VAL A 70 -18.44 -1.37 0.25
CA VAL A 70 -19.19 -2.62 0.27
C VAL A 70 -18.32 -3.72 0.85
N GLY A 71 -18.96 -4.78 1.36
CA GLY A 71 -18.27 -5.94 1.90
C GLY A 71 -17.49 -6.74 0.85
N GLY A 72 -16.57 -7.58 1.31
CA GLY A 72 -15.62 -8.34 0.47
C GLY A 72 -16.31 -9.14 -0.65
N GLY A 73 -17.23 -10.03 -0.31
CA GLY A 73 -17.91 -10.85 -1.33
C GLY A 73 -18.71 -10.05 -2.37
N VAL A 74 -19.24 -8.88 -2.01
CA VAL A 74 -19.92 -7.98 -2.98
C VAL A 74 -18.89 -7.29 -3.88
N ARG A 75 -17.79 -6.81 -3.29
CA ARG A 75 -16.66 -6.22 -4.02
C ARG A 75 -16.09 -7.22 -5.04
N ASP A 76 -15.93 -8.47 -4.65
CA ASP A 76 -15.34 -9.49 -5.52
C ASP A 76 -16.25 -9.79 -6.71
N LYS A 77 -17.56 -9.95 -6.46
CA LYS A 77 -18.57 -10.08 -7.52
C LYS A 77 -18.58 -8.88 -8.47
N LEU A 78 -18.51 -7.65 -7.92
CA LEU A 78 -18.40 -6.43 -8.72
C LEU A 78 -17.13 -6.40 -9.56
N SER A 79 -15.99 -6.84 -9.01
CA SER A 79 -14.71 -6.92 -9.71
C SER A 79 -14.80 -7.88 -10.89
N VAL A 80 -15.27 -9.12 -10.66
CA VAL A 80 -15.46 -10.13 -11.72
C VAL A 80 -16.39 -9.61 -12.81
N SER A 81 -17.51 -8.99 -12.43
CA SER A 81 -18.47 -8.44 -13.38
C SER A 81 -17.92 -7.26 -14.18
N SER A 82 -17.03 -6.46 -13.59
CA SER A 82 -16.42 -5.29 -14.24
C SER A 82 -15.29 -5.67 -15.21
N SER A 83 -14.63 -6.80 -14.96
CA SER A 83 -13.55 -7.34 -15.79
C SER A 83 -14.04 -8.17 -16.99
N ARG A 84 -15.36 -8.24 -17.23
CA ARG A 84 -15.91 -8.96 -18.38
C ARG A 84 -15.48 -8.29 -19.70
N PRO A 85 -15.10 -9.05 -20.75
CA PRO A 85 -14.60 -8.50 -22.00
C PRO A 85 -15.53 -7.45 -22.62
N GLU A 86 -16.84 -7.68 -22.58
CA GLU A 86 -17.84 -6.77 -23.17
C GLU A 86 -17.88 -5.43 -22.43
N ARG A 87 -17.76 -5.47 -21.09
CA ARG A 87 -17.68 -4.26 -20.26
C ARG A 87 -16.37 -3.52 -20.47
N LEU A 88 -15.26 -4.22 -20.63
CA LEU A 88 -13.97 -3.61 -20.93
C LEU A 88 -13.96 -2.96 -22.32
N ALA A 89 -14.53 -3.63 -23.32
CA ALA A 89 -14.69 -3.07 -24.67
C ALA A 89 -15.57 -1.81 -24.66
N HIS A 90 -16.70 -1.84 -23.95
CA HIS A 90 -17.55 -0.66 -23.80
C HIS A 90 -16.83 0.48 -23.05
N LEU A 91 -16.09 0.18 -21.99
CA LEU A 91 -15.29 1.19 -21.29
C LEU A 91 -14.26 1.84 -22.21
N GLN A 92 -13.65 1.10 -23.15
CA GLN A 92 -12.71 1.67 -24.12
C GLN A 92 -13.38 2.68 -25.06
N THR A 93 -14.66 2.51 -25.40
CA THR A 93 -15.36 3.45 -26.30
C THR A 93 -15.79 4.74 -25.60
N VAL A 94 -16.09 4.69 -24.30
CA VAL A 94 -16.58 5.86 -23.54
C VAL A 94 -15.51 6.56 -22.69
N ARG A 95 -14.34 5.94 -22.53
CA ARG A 95 -13.28 6.44 -21.66
C ARG A 95 -12.55 7.62 -22.31
N ASP A 96 -12.58 8.76 -21.63
CA ASP A 96 -11.76 9.93 -21.92
C ASP A 96 -10.52 9.96 -20.98
N PRO A 97 -9.33 9.59 -21.46
CA PRO A 97 -8.13 9.55 -20.63
C PRO A 97 -7.64 10.94 -20.22
N ASP A 98 -7.88 11.98 -21.02
CA ASP A 98 -7.38 13.32 -20.74
C ASP A 98 -8.25 14.02 -19.71
N ARG A 99 -9.57 13.84 -19.80
CA ARG A 99 -10.49 14.24 -18.72
C ARG A 99 -10.17 13.51 -17.41
N ALA A 100 -9.83 12.21 -17.47
CA ALA A 100 -9.44 11.46 -16.28
C ALA A 100 -8.15 12.01 -15.64
N ARG A 101 -7.16 12.39 -16.46
CA ARG A 101 -5.92 13.06 -15.99
C ARG A 101 -6.20 14.43 -15.41
N ALA A 102 -7.02 15.25 -16.09
CA ALA A 102 -7.37 16.59 -15.65
C ALA A 102 -8.14 16.58 -14.31
N GLY A 103 -8.99 15.57 -14.08
CA GLY A 103 -9.69 15.38 -12.81
C GLY A 103 -8.82 14.83 -11.67
N MET A 104 -7.56 14.47 -11.94
CA MET A 104 -6.70 13.81 -10.97
C MET A 104 -6.04 14.83 -10.03
N THR A 105 -6.59 14.99 -8.82
CA THR A 105 -6.06 15.94 -7.84
C THR A 105 -4.86 15.38 -7.06
N GLN A 106 -3.94 16.26 -6.63
CA GLN A 106 -2.83 15.85 -5.76
C GLN A 106 -3.32 15.25 -4.44
N SER A 107 -4.42 15.79 -3.89
CA SER A 107 -5.08 15.27 -2.69
C SER A 107 -5.60 13.86 -2.89
N GLY A 108 -6.21 13.56 -4.05
CA GLY A 108 -6.64 12.21 -4.42
C GLY A 108 -5.48 11.22 -4.53
N GLN A 109 -4.37 11.63 -5.16
CA GLN A 109 -3.17 10.80 -5.32
C GLN A 109 -2.45 10.51 -3.99
N ARG A 110 -2.57 11.44 -3.04
CA ARG A 110 -1.96 11.39 -1.71
C ARG A 110 -2.98 11.10 -0.60
N ALA A 111 -4.13 10.52 -0.93
CA ALA A 111 -5.09 10.06 0.06
C ALA A 111 -4.38 9.17 1.11
N PRO A 112 -4.63 9.37 2.42
CA PRO A 112 -3.93 8.66 3.49
C PRO A 112 -3.90 7.13 3.29
N GLU A 113 -5.04 6.53 2.93
CA GLU A 113 -5.15 5.11 2.59
C GLU A 113 -4.18 4.68 1.46
N LEU A 114 -4.08 5.47 0.38
CA LEU A 114 -3.19 5.14 -0.75
C LEU A 114 -1.72 5.29 -0.40
N VAL A 115 -1.36 6.32 0.36
CA VAL A 115 0.02 6.52 0.83
C VAL A 115 0.43 5.35 1.71
N ALA A 116 -0.40 4.99 2.69
CA ALA A 116 -0.15 3.85 3.57
C ALA A 116 -0.11 2.53 2.80
N GLY A 117 -1.01 2.31 1.85
CA GLY A 117 -1.02 1.12 0.99
C GLY A 117 0.26 1.01 0.15
N ARG A 118 0.75 2.10 -0.43
CA ARG A 118 2.04 2.12 -1.15
C ARG A 118 3.20 1.81 -0.23
N SER A 119 3.27 2.43 0.95
CA SER A 119 4.31 2.17 1.95
C SER A 119 4.27 0.71 2.45
N ALA A 120 3.09 0.15 2.68
CA ALA A 120 2.90 -1.24 3.10
C ALA A 120 3.36 -2.22 2.02
N ARG A 121 2.97 -2.01 0.75
CA ARG A 121 3.45 -2.83 -0.38
C ARG A 121 4.96 -2.70 -0.56
N ALA A 122 5.50 -1.50 -0.42
CA ALA A 122 6.95 -1.28 -0.46
C ALA A 122 7.68 -1.98 0.70
N ARG A 123 7.04 -2.15 1.86
CA ARG A 123 7.56 -2.94 2.98
C ARG A 123 7.44 -4.44 2.74
N ALA A 124 6.28 -4.93 2.29
CA ALA A 124 6.05 -6.35 1.99
C ALA A 124 6.96 -6.86 0.86
N ARG A 125 7.32 -6.01 -0.09
CA ARG A 125 8.31 -6.32 -1.14
C ARG A 125 9.76 -6.31 -0.65
N ARG A 126 10.05 -5.74 0.52
CA ARG A 126 11.40 -5.76 1.08
C ARG A 126 11.58 -7.09 1.80
N ARG A 127 12.32 -8.00 1.17
CA ARG A 127 12.79 -9.20 1.84
C ARG A 127 14.04 -8.89 2.64
N ASP A 128 14.08 -9.42 3.85
CA ASP A 128 15.26 -9.43 4.68
C ASP A 128 16.13 -10.64 4.35
N PRO A 129 17.46 -10.50 4.43
CA PRO A 129 18.34 -11.63 4.23
C PRO A 129 18.11 -12.67 5.33
N SER A 130 18.13 -13.95 4.95
CA SER A 130 18.06 -15.07 5.89
C SER A 130 19.30 -15.10 6.80
N PRO A 131 19.26 -15.79 7.95
CA PRO A 131 20.43 -15.94 8.82
C PRO A 131 21.68 -16.48 8.09
N GLU A 132 21.50 -17.39 7.14
CA GLU A 132 22.57 -17.93 6.30
C GLU A 132 23.17 -16.88 5.37
N GLN A 133 22.33 -16.12 4.66
CA GLN A 133 22.77 -15.02 3.79
C GLN A 133 23.48 -13.92 4.58
N VAL A 134 23.09 -13.71 5.84
CA VAL A 134 23.76 -12.79 6.76
C VAL A 134 25.14 -13.32 7.15
N ALA A 135 25.24 -14.61 7.48
CA ALA A 135 26.52 -15.25 7.79
C ALA A 135 27.48 -15.20 6.59
N GLU A 136 26.97 -15.45 5.38
CA GLU A 136 27.71 -15.33 4.13
C GLU A 136 28.33 -13.94 3.97
N LEU A 137 27.54 -12.89 4.20
CA LEU A 137 28.02 -11.50 4.13
C LEU A 137 28.99 -11.14 5.27
N ARG A 138 28.77 -11.64 6.50
CA ARG A 138 29.66 -11.36 7.64
C ARG A 138 31.02 -12.06 7.48
N GLY A 139 31.06 -13.20 6.82
CA GLY A 139 32.28 -13.96 6.57
C GLY A 139 33.20 -13.33 5.52
N VAL A 140 32.76 -12.29 4.80
CA VAL A 140 33.58 -11.62 3.77
C VAL A 140 34.26 -10.39 4.34
N THR A 141 35.60 -10.42 4.38
CA THR A 141 36.43 -9.29 4.81
C THR A 141 36.73 -8.32 3.67
N ASP A 142 36.83 -8.81 2.42
CA ASP A 142 37.00 -7.97 1.25
C ASP A 142 35.72 -7.24 0.87
N VAL A 143 35.80 -5.91 0.74
CA VAL A 143 34.63 -5.06 0.48
C VAL A 143 34.10 -5.24 -0.95
N GLY A 144 34.96 -5.58 -1.91
CA GLY A 144 34.56 -5.83 -3.30
C GLY A 144 33.75 -7.12 -3.44
N GLU A 145 34.25 -8.21 -2.86
CA GLU A 145 33.58 -9.50 -2.79
C GLU A 145 32.28 -9.42 -1.99
N TRP A 146 32.29 -8.66 -0.89
CA TRP A 146 31.08 -8.38 -0.11
C TRP A 146 30.01 -7.72 -0.97
N ALA A 147 30.39 -6.71 -1.77
CA ALA A 147 29.46 -6.00 -2.64
C ALA A 147 28.93 -6.88 -3.78
N ARG A 148 29.76 -7.76 -4.35
CA ARG A 148 29.33 -8.75 -5.36
C ARG A 148 28.27 -9.69 -4.80
N ARG A 149 28.51 -10.28 -3.62
CA ARG A 149 27.53 -11.16 -2.96
C ARG A 149 26.25 -10.41 -2.58
N ALA A 150 26.37 -9.19 -2.07
CA ALA A 150 25.22 -8.35 -1.80
C ALA A 150 24.38 -8.07 -3.08
N TRP A 151 25.01 -7.85 -4.24
CA TRP A 151 24.31 -7.73 -5.52
C TRP A 151 23.58 -9.02 -5.90
N VAL A 152 24.19 -10.20 -5.73
CA VAL A 152 23.53 -11.49 -5.98
C VAL A 152 22.28 -11.63 -5.12
N LEU A 153 22.36 -11.33 -3.81
CA LEU A 153 21.20 -11.38 -2.91
C LEU A 153 20.11 -10.39 -3.30
N ILE A 154 20.47 -9.19 -3.78
CA ILE A 154 19.51 -8.18 -4.22
C ILE A 154 18.81 -8.62 -5.51
N GLU A 155 19.54 -9.10 -6.50
CA GLU A 155 19.00 -9.41 -7.83
C GLU A 155 18.30 -10.76 -7.89
N ARG A 156 18.89 -11.80 -7.31
CA ARG A 156 18.35 -13.16 -7.33
C ARG A 156 17.31 -13.36 -6.23
N ASP A 157 17.63 -12.93 -5.02
CA ASP A 157 16.88 -13.30 -3.82
C ASP A 157 15.91 -12.21 -3.36
N GLY A 158 15.88 -11.06 -4.05
CA GLY A 158 14.99 -9.93 -3.76
C GLY A 158 15.28 -9.23 -2.43
N VAL A 159 16.47 -9.47 -1.86
CA VAL A 159 16.88 -8.86 -0.59
C VAL A 159 17.04 -7.35 -0.78
N SER A 160 16.59 -6.56 0.19
CA SER A 160 16.77 -5.12 0.12
C SER A 160 18.09 -4.66 0.77
N ALA A 161 18.75 -3.64 0.18
CA ALA A 161 19.92 -2.99 0.80
C ALA A 161 19.63 -2.47 2.22
N GLN A 162 18.40 -2.05 2.49
CA GLN A 162 17.93 -1.69 3.83
C GLN A 162 17.87 -2.89 4.78
N GLY A 163 17.44 -4.05 4.29
CA GLY A 163 17.43 -5.31 5.03
C GLY A 163 18.85 -5.76 5.39
N ILE A 164 19.77 -5.71 4.42
CA ILE A 164 21.20 -5.98 4.65
C ILE A 164 21.75 -5.05 5.74
N ALA A 165 21.53 -3.74 5.59
CA ALA A 165 22.00 -2.74 6.57
C ALA A 165 21.48 -3.05 7.98
N ARG A 166 20.17 -3.26 8.11
CA ARG A 166 19.52 -3.52 9.40
C ARG A 166 20.01 -4.81 10.05
N VAL A 167 20.07 -5.93 9.32
CA VAL A 167 20.44 -7.22 9.90
C VAL A 167 21.95 -7.31 10.20
N LEU A 168 22.78 -6.59 9.42
CA LEU A 168 24.20 -6.47 9.71
C LEU A 168 24.52 -5.45 10.82
N GLY A 169 23.57 -4.59 11.18
CA GLY A 169 23.78 -3.51 12.16
C GLY A 169 24.67 -2.38 11.63
N ILE A 170 24.70 -2.18 10.31
CA ILE A 170 25.45 -1.10 9.66
C ILE A 170 24.52 -0.08 9.03
N SER A 171 25.01 1.13 8.76
CA SER A 171 24.17 2.16 8.14
C SER A 171 23.81 1.79 6.69
N LYS A 172 22.61 2.16 6.25
CA LYS A 172 22.20 2.01 4.84
C LYS A 172 23.13 2.76 3.90
N ALA A 173 23.62 3.93 4.31
CA ALA A 173 24.57 4.71 3.53
C ALA A 173 25.89 3.95 3.29
N THR A 174 26.36 3.19 4.28
CA THR A 174 27.54 2.32 4.15
C THR A 174 27.30 1.21 3.12
N VAL A 175 26.15 0.53 3.19
CA VAL A 175 25.77 -0.48 2.19
C VAL A 175 25.73 0.12 0.79
N ASP A 176 25.03 1.24 0.62
CA ASP A 176 24.92 1.89 -0.70
C ASP A 176 26.27 2.37 -1.21
N ALA A 177 27.15 2.88 -0.34
CA ALA A 177 28.50 3.30 -0.73
C ALA A 177 29.34 2.13 -1.25
N ARG A 178 29.26 0.96 -0.61
CA ARG A 178 29.93 -0.27 -1.08
C ARG A 178 29.39 -0.72 -2.43
N LEU A 179 28.06 -0.73 -2.60
CA LEU A 179 27.41 -1.13 -3.86
C LEU A 179 27.66 -0.15 -5.01
N ARG A 180 27.80 1.16 -4.72
CA ARG A 180 28.18 2.17 -5.72
C ARG A 180 29.65 2.05 -6.12
N ARG A 181 30.54 1.81 -5.14
CA ARG A 181 31.98 1.66 -5.36
C ARG A 181 32.31 0.40 -6.17
N TYR A 182 31.56 -0.67 -5.96
CA TYR A 182 31.68 -1.93 -6.68
C TYR A 182 30.36 -2.22 -7.40
N PRO A 183 30.19 -1.64 -8.61
CA PRO A 183 28.96 -1.79 -9.38
C PRO A 183 28.77 -3.25 -9.81
N ARG A 184 27.56 -3.54 -10.30
CA ARG A 184 27.12 -4.87 -10.68
C ARG A 184 28.13 -5.54 -11.63
N PRO A 185 28.48 -6.81 -11.42
CA PRO A 185 29.24 -7.55 -12.42
C PRO A 185 28.43 -7.61 -13.72
N ALA A 186 29.09 -7.44 -14.86
CA ALA A 186 28.46 -7.61 -16.17
C ALA A 186 27.93 -9.05 -16.29
N ARG A 187 26.71 -9.20 -16.83
CA ARG A 187 26.04 -10.49 -17.00
C ARG A 187 26.73 -11.37 -18.03
#